data_AF-A0A935YSB3-F1
#
_entry.id   AF-A0A935YSB3-F1
#
_cell.length_a   1.000
_cell.length_b   1.000
_cell.length_c   1.000
_cell.angle_alpha   90.00
_cell.angle_beta   90.00
_cell.angle_gamma   90.00
#
_symmetry.space_group_name_H-M   'P 1'
#
loop_
_entity.id
_entity.type
_entity.pdbx_description
1 polymer ?
#
loop_
_entity_poly.entity_id
_entity_poly.type
_entity_poly.pdbx_seq_one_letter_code
_entity_poly.pdbx_strand_id
1 'polypeptide(L)'
;MPPLKTIPLPYFEDSTAWFLAIRHLPYSAWLDSGRPQNELGRYDILVADPVLTLTTEGTQTQIQTKISAEISTEDPFVLLSQQMKIDSSLKSDWPFVGGALGYWAYDLAWRLEKLPRKNHQDIELPEMQLGIYCWAIIQDHQEKLVC
;
A
#
# COMPACT_ATOMS: atom_id res chain seq x y z
N MET A 1 6.39 14.62 10.85
CA MET A 1 7.03 13.76 9.83
C MET A 1 8.33 14.42 9.40
N PRO A 2 9.37 13.66 9.05
CA PRO A 2 10.54 14.22 8.37
C PRO A 2 10.12 14.88 7.05
N PRO A 3 10.87 15.88 6.55
CA PRO A 3 10.57 16.52 5.27
C PRO A 3 10.67 15.50 4.12
N LEU A 4 9.85 15.68 3.08
CA LEU A 4 9.95 14.88 1.86
C LEU A 4 11.35 15.03 1.25
N LYS A 5 11.98 13.90 0.98
CA LYS A 5 13.29 13.83 0.32
C LYS A 5 13.17 12.91 -0.88
N THR A 6 13.53 13.42 -2.05
CA THR A 6 13.59 12.66 -3.30
C THR A 6 15.05 12.36 -3.64
N ILE A 7 15.32 11.15 -4.14
CA ILE A 7 16.66 10.74 -4.55
C ILE A 7 16.54 10.22 -5.98
N PRO A 8 17.15 10.86 -6.99
CA PRO A 8 17.02 10.40 -8.36
C PRO A 8 17.68 9.03 -8.53
N LEU A 9 16.99 8.14 -9.23
CA LEU A 9 17.46 6.80 -9.60
C LEU A 9 17.52 6.64 -11.13
N PRO A 10 18.31 5.68 -11.65
CA PRO A 10 18.31 5.36 -13.07
C PRO A 10 16.91 4.95 -13.59
N TYR A 11 16.50 5.52 -14.72
CA TYR A 11 15.28 5.10 -15.41
C TYR A 11 15.50 3.84 -16.25
N PHE A 12 14.56 2.91 -16.17
CA PHE A 12 14.45 1.73 -17.03
C PHE A 12 13.07 1.70 -17.66
N GLU A 13 12.90 1.17 -18.87
CA GLU A 13 11.56 1.07 -19.46
C GLU A 13 10.66 0.05 -18.72
N ASP A 14 11.29 -0.99 -18.17
CA ASP A 14 10.69 -2.03 -17.35
C ASP A 14 11.10 -1.84 -15.87
N SER A 15 10.11 -1.60 -15.01
CA SER A 15 10.29 -1.40 -13.56
C SER A 15 10.65 -2.68 -12.79
N THR A 16 10.65 -3.85 -13.44
CA THR A 16 10.97 -5.14 -12.83
C THR A 16 12.32 -5.12 -12.11
N ALA A 17 13.32 -4.43 -12.66
CA ALA A 17 14.64 -4.32 -12.02
C ALA A 17 14.56 -3.72 -10.60
N TRP A 18 13.72 -2.70 -10.42
CA TRP A 18 13.50 -2.07 -9.12
C TRP A 18 12.73 -2.97 -8.18
N PHE A 19 11.69 -3.66 -8.66
CA PHE A 19 10.94 -4.57 -7.79
C PHE A 19 11.79 -5.77 -7.36
N LEU A 20 12.60 -6.34 -8.25
CA LEU A 20 13.54 -7.41 -7.92
C LEU A 20 14.52 -7.03 -6.80
N ALA A 21 14.94 -5.76 -6.74
CA ALA A 21 15.83 -5.27 -5.69
C ALA A 21 15.17 -5.27 -4.31
N ILE A 22 13.85 -5.06 -4.22
CA ILE A 22 13.13 -4.89 -2.95
C ILE A 22 12.20 -6.06 -2.60
N ARG A 23 11.93 -7.00 -3.51
CA ARG A 23 10.94 -8.09 -3.35
C ARG A 23 11.12 -9.00 -2.13
N HIS A 24 12.31 -9.00 -1.54
CA HIS A 24 12.65 -9.82 -0.38
C HIS A 24 12.28 -9.13 0.94
N LEU A 25 11.99 -7.84 0.90
CA LEU A 25 11.53 -7.07 2.04
C LEU A 25 10.07 -7.41 2.35
N PRO A 26 9.67 -7.39 3.64
CA PRO A 26 8.33 -7.73 4.04
C PRO A 26 7.31 -6.76 3.43
N TYR A 27 6.14 -7.28 3.06
CA TYR A 27 5.06 -6.52 2.43
C TYR A 27 5.48 -5.73 1.18
N SER A 28 6.47 -6.24 0.42
CA SER A 28 6.81 -5.63 -0.87
C SER A 28 5.62 -5.67 -1.82
N ALA A 29 5.26 -4.52 -2.39
CA ALA A 29 4.15 -4.40 -3.32
C ALA A 29 4.52 -3.47 -4.48
N TRP A 30 3.89 -3.71 -5.62
CA TRP A 30 4.10 -2.97 -6.85
C TRP A 30 2.75 -2.72 -7.51
N LEU A 31 2.45 -1.44 -7.76
CA LEU A 31 1.38 -1.01 -8.63
C LEU A 31 2.01 -0.75 -10.01
N ASP A 32 1.78 -1.68 -10.92
CA ASP A 32 2.28 -1.67 -12.29
C ASP A 32 1.25 -1.05 -13.24
N SER A 33 1.66 -0.01 -13.95
CA SER A 33 0.91 0.63 -15.03
C SER A 33 0.86 -0.20 -16.31
N GLY A 34 1.64 -1.28 -16.39
CA GLY A 34 1.70 -2.22 -17.51
C GLY A 34 2.58 -1.76 -18.67
N ARG A 35 3.58 -0.92 -18.40
CA ARG A 35 4.54 -0.46 -19.41
C ARG A 35 5.54 -1.59 -19.74
N PRO A 36 5.99 -1.73 -21.00
CA PRO A 36 5.68 -0.90 -22.17
C PRO A 36 4.39 -1.29 -22.92
N GLN A 37 3.67 -2.34 -22.54
CA GLN A 37 2.53 -2.86 -23.29
C GLN A 37 1.27 -1.97 -23.21
N ASN A 38 1.18 -1.12 -22.17
CA ASN A 38 0.09 -0.19 -21.93
C ASN A 38 0.62 1.26 -21.88
N GLU A 39 0.04 2.14 -22.70
CA GLU A 39 0.44 3.55 -22.76
C GLU A 39 -0.36 4.49 -21.85
N LEU A 40 -1.47 4.01 -21.25
CA LEU A 40 -2.36 4.84 -20.42
C LEU A 40 -1.81 5.07 -19.00
N GLY A 41 -1.00 4.14 -18.50
CA GLY A 41 -0.39 4.25 -17.18
C GLY A 41 0.87 5.10 -17.23
N ARG A 42 0.91 6.14 -16.38
CA ARG A 42 2.04 7.07 -16.26
C ARG A 42 3.07 6.64 -15.22
N TYR A 43 2.60 6.03 -14.13
CA TYR A 43 3.45 5.78 -12.96
C TYR A 43 3.46 4.32 -12.55
N ASP A 44 4.64 3.82 -12.24
CA ASP A 44 4.80 2.65 -11.41
C ASP A 44 5.16 3.07 -9.99
N ILE A 45 4.54 2.41 -9.00
CA ILE A 45 4.74 2.70 -7.58
C ILE A 45 5.14 1.42 -6.87
N LEU A 46 6.32 1.42 -6.27
CA LEU A 46 6.88 0.28 -5.55
C LEU A 46 7.12 0.66 -4.10
N VAL A 47 6.74 -0.22 -3.19
CA VAL A 47 6.89 -0.03 -1.74
C VAL A 47 7.32 -1.33 -1.06
N ALA A 48 7.96 -1.24 0.10
CA ALA A 48 8.18 -2.38 0.98
C ALA A 48 8.54 -1.92 2.41
N ASP A 49 8.64 -2.85 3.36
CA ASP A 49 9.00 -2.63 4.77
C ASP A 49 8.18 -1.48 5.41
N PRO A 50 6.85 -1.68 5.56
CA PRO A 50 5.99 -0.67 6.16
C PRO A 50 6.37 -0.42 7.63
N VAL A 51 6.10 0.79 8.12
CA VAL A 51 6.30 1.12 9.54
C VAL A 51 5.19 0.56 10.43
N LEU A 52 4.02 0.31 9.84
CA LEU A 52 2.83 -0.21 10.49
C LEU A 52 1.99 -0.99 9.47
N THR A 53 1.41 -2.11 9.87
CA THR A 53 0.46 -2.88 9.06
C THR A 53 -0.90 -2.95 9.73
N LEU A 54 -1.96 -2.95 8.93
CA LEU A 54 -3.32 -3.23 9.36
C LEU A 54 -3.81 -4.48 8.64
N THR A 55 -4.22 -5.48 9.40
CA THR A 55 -4.75 -6.76 8.89
C THR A 55 -6.14 -6.99 9.45
N THR A 56 -7.16 -7.06 8.61
CA THR A 56 -8.53 -7.36 9.06
C THR A 56 -8.89 -8.80 8.75
N GLU A 57 -9.32 -9.51 9.78
CA GLU A 57 -9.88 -10.86 9.70
C GLU A 57 -11.22 -10.90 10.43
N GLY A 58 -12.30 -11.13 9.70
CA GLY A 58 -13.66 -11.09 10.23
C GLY A 58 -13.96 -9.76 10.91
N THR A 59 -14.25 -9.78 12.21
CA THR A 59 -14.61 -8.59 13.01
C THR A 59 -13.42 -7.90 13.67
N GLN A 60 -12.21 -8.44 13.53
CA GLN A 60 -11.02 -7.93 14.18
C GLN A 60 -10.06 -7.32 13.17
N THR A 61 -9.39 -6.26 13.59
CA THR A 61 -8.29 -5.65 12.85
C THR A 61 -7.08 -5.64 13.76
N GLN A 62 -6.03 -6.34 13.35
CA GLN A 62 -4.72 -6.28 13.98
C GLN A 62 -3.94 -5.09 13.41
N ILE A 63 -3.46 -4.21 14.29
CA ILE A 63 -2.58 -3.11 13.96
C ILE A 63 -1.21 -3.45 14.54
N GLN A 64 -0.23 -3.60 13.68
CA GLN A 64 1.10 -4.08 14.06
C GLN A 64 2.18 -3.09 13.63
N THR A 65 3.08 -2.76 14.56
CA THR A 65 4.30 -2.01 14.30
C THR A 65 5.51 -2.93 14.52
N LYS A 66 6.72 -2.40 14.32
CA LYS A 66 7.96 -3.15 14.62
C LYS A 66 8.14 -3.50 16.11
N ILE A 67 7.42 -2.84 17.02
CA ILE A 67 7.61 -2.98 18.49
C ILE A 67 6.33 -3.31 19.26
N SER A 68 5.16 -3.22 18.63
CA SER A 68 3.86 -3.43 19.28
C SER A 68 2.85 -4.04 18.34
N ALA A 69 1.85 -4.71 18.91
CA ALA A 69 0.67 -5.16 18.20
C ALA A 69 -0.56 -4.89 19.07
N GLU A 70 -1.65 -4.44 18.46
CA GLU A 70 -2.94 -4.26 19.09
C GLU A 70 -4.04 -4.85 18.21
N ILE A 71 -5.16 -5.21 18.83
CA ILE A 71 -6.34 -5.73 18.14
C ILE A 71 -7.49 -4.80 18.46
N SER A 72 -8.20 -4.34 17.43
CA SER A 72 -9.41 -3.53 17.56
C SER A 72 -10.56 -4.16 16.78
N THR A 73 -11.78 -3.94 17.25
CA THR A 73 -13.03 -4.32 16.57
C THR A 73 -13.70 -3.13 15.90
N GLU A 74 -13.08 -1.95 15.92
CA GLU A 74 -13.60 -0.75 15.25
C GLU A 74 -13.62 -0.92 13.73
N ASP A 75 -14.33 -0.03 13.04
CA ASP A 75 -14.38 0.01 11.59
C ASP A 75 -12.94 0.12 10.99
N PRO A 76 -12.57 -0.76 10.04
CA PRO A 76 -11.21 -0.80 9.50
C PRO A 76 -10.81 0.49 8.74
N PHE A 77 -11.75 1.21 8.14
CA PHE A 77 -11.49 2.48 7.47
C PHE A 77 -11.27 3.61 8.49
N VAL A 78 -11.99 3.57 9.62
CA VAL A 78 -11.73 4.49 10.74
C VAL A 78 -10.34 4.25 11.31
N LEU A 79 -9.98 2.98 11.56
CA LEU A 79 -8.64 2.61 12.05
C LEU A 79 -7.55 3.05 11.06
N LEU A 80 -7.74 2.81 9.76
CA LEU A 80 -6.81 3.27 8.72
C LEU A 80 -6.63 4.80 8.77
N SER A 81 -7.73 5.54 8.83
CA SER A 81 -7.72 7.01 8.90
C SER A 81 -6.95 7.53 10.13
N GLN A 82 -7.11 6.89 11.29
CA GLN A 82 -6.38 7.24 12.51
C GLN A 82 -4.86 7.04 12.37
N GLN A 83 -4.43 6.01 11.62
CA GLN A 83 -3.02 5.71 11.38
C GLN A 83 -2.42 6.57 10.27
N MET A 84 -3.23 6.99 9.28
CA MET A 84 -2.83 7.90 8.22
C MET A 84 -2.77 9.36 8.71
N LYS A 85 -1.81 9.67 9.59
CA LYS A 85 -1.48 11.05 9.98
C LYS A 85 -0.61 11.74 8.92
N ILE A 86 -1.03 11.64 7.65
CA ILE A 86 -0.33 12.27 6.53
C ILE A 86 -0.64 13.76 6.57
N ASP A 87 0.39 14.59 6.49
CA ASP A 87 0.24 16.04 6.39
C ASP A 87 -0.38 16.41 5.04
N SER A 88 -1.66 16.75 5.03
CA SER A 88 -2.40 17.15 3.82
C SER A 88 -1.89 18.46 3.21
N SER A 89 -1.02 19.20 3.90
CA SER A 89 -0.38 20.40 3.37
C SER A 89 0.86 20.09 2.52
N LEU A 90 1.34 18.84 2.52
CA LEU A 90 2.48 18.41 1.73
C LEU A 90 2.12 18.41 0.23
N LYS A 91 2.59 19.44 -0.49
CA LYS A 91 2.53 19.48 -1.94
C LYS A 91 3.68 18.66 -2.53
N SER A 92 3.38 17.80 -3.49
CA SER A 92 4.35 16.99 -4.21
C SER A 92 3.92 16.85 -5.66
N ASP A 93 4.91 16.79 -6.56
CA ASP A 93 4.68 16.46 -7.97
C ASP A 93 4.50 14.94 -8.18
N TRP A 94 4.74 14.14 -7.14
CA TRP A 94 4.64 12.69 -7.14
C TRP A 94 3.26 12.19 -6.66
N PRO A 95 2.70 11.14 -7.27
CA PRO A 95 1.36 10.63 -6.95
C PRO A 95 1.26 9.98 -5.56
N PHE A 96 2.40 9.58 -4.99
CA PHE A 96 2.49 8.94 -3.69
C PHE A 96 3.73 9.49 -2.97
N VAL A 97 3.61 9.84 -1.69
CA VAL A 97 4.72 10.40 -0.90
C VAL A 97 4.79 9.74 0.48
N GLY A 98 4.42 8.46 0.50
CA GLY A 98 4.12 7.72 1.72
C GLY A 98 2.62 7.72 2.02
N GLY A 99 2.19 6.71 2.75
CA GLY A 99 0.80 6.44 3.06
C GLY A 99 0.47 4.96 3.01
N ALA A 100 -0.82 4.66 2.91
CA ALA A 100 -1.31 3.29 2.91
C ALA A 100 -1.27 2.65 1.52
N LEU A 101 -0.79 1.42 1.43
CA LEU A 101 -0.85 0.60 0.23
C LEU A 101 -1.03 -0.87 0.62
N GLY A 102 -1.83 -1.59 -0.15
CA GLY A 102 -2.06 -3.02 0.04
C GLY A 102 -3.30 -3.43 -0.72
N TYR A 103 -4.07 -4.36 -0.16
CA TYR A 103 -5.29 -4.84 -0.81
C TYR A 103 -6.50 -4.78 0.11
N TRP A 104 -7.65 -4.70 -0.56
CA TRP A 104 -8.98 -4.80 -0.01
C TRP A 104 -9.67 -5.99 -0.66
N ALA A 105 -9.93 -7.05 0.09
CA ALA A 105 -10.63 -8.21 -0.45
C ALA A 105 -12.12 -7.89 -0.60
N TYR A 106 -12.78 -8.63 -1.48
CA TYR A 106 -14.22 -8.49 -1.71
C TYR A 106 -15.05 -8.68 -0.43
N ASP A 107 -14.66 -9.65 0.40
CA ASP A 107 -15.37 -10.03 1.62
C ASP A 107 -15.32 -8.96 2.73
N LEU A 108 -14.46 -7.94 2.59
CA LEU A 108 -14.47 -6.77 3.47
C LEU A 108 -15.81 -6.04 3.47
N ALA A 109 -16.61 -6.20 2.41
CA ALA A 109 -17.98 -5.69 2.35
C ALA A 109 -18.83 -6.12 3.55
N TRP A 110 -18.56 -7.28 4.17
CA TRP A 110 -19.27 -7.72 5.38
C TRP A 110 -18.99 -6.88 6.63
N ARG A 111 -17.93 -6.06 6.62
CA ARG A 111 -17.68 -5.07 7.67
C ARG A 111 -18.45 -3.78 7.46
N LEU A 112 -18.78 -3.46 6.21
CA LEU A 112 -19.53 -2.27 5.84
C LEU A 112 -21.05 -2.51 5.89
N GLU A 113 -21.47 -3.71 5.48
CA GLU A 113 -22.87 -4.04 5.24
C GLU A 113 -23.30 -5.32 5.97
N LYS A 114 -24.57 -5.33 6.44
CA LYS A 114 -25.18 -6.52 7.05
C LYS A 114 -25.65 -7.48 5.97
N LEU A 115 -24.73 -8.23 5.39
CA LEU A 115 -25.04 -9.27 4.40
C LEU A 115 -25.08 -10.66 5.04
N PRO A 116 -25.97 -11.56 4.59
CA PRO A 116 -25.92 -12.95 5.02
C PRO A 116 -24.63 -13.61 4.49
N ARG A 117 -23.76 -14.07 5.40
CA ARG A 117 -22.55 -14.81 5.06
C ARG A 117 -22.96 -16.23 4.63
N LYS A 118 -23.06 -16.43 3.31
CA LYS A 118 -23.51 -17.71 2.71
C LYS A 118 -22.38 -18.60 2.22
N ASN A 119 -21.19 -18.04 2.00
CA ASN A 119 -20.05 -18.77 1.46
C ASN A 119 -19.16 -19.29 2.59
N HIS A 120 -18.64 -20.50 2.41
CA HIS A 120 -17.54 -21.01 3.21
C HIS A 120 -16.27 -20.23 2.86
N GLN A 121 -15.45 -19.97 3.87
CA GLN A 121 -14.16 -19.31 3.69
C GLN A 121 -13.15 -20.34 3.16
N ASP A 122 -13.14 -20.51 1.85
CA ASP A 122 -12.31 -21.52 1.17
C ASP A 122 -10.86 -21.03 0.94
N ILE A 123 -10.59 -19.74 1.24
CA ILE A 123 -9.28 -19.11 1.10
C ILE A 123 -8.91 -18.45 2.43
N GLU A 124 -7.77 -18.85 3.00
CA GLU A 124 -7.16 -18.21 4.18
C GLU A 124 -6.46 -16.92 3.75
N LEU A 125 -7.25 -15.91 3.39
CA LEU A 125 -6.77 -14.57 3.08
C LEU A 125 -7.52 -13.54 3.95
N PRO A 126 -6.82 -12.62 4.62
CA PRO A 126 -7.46 -11.52 5.34
C PRO A 126 -8.37 -10.69 4.44
N GLU A 127 -9.48 -10.19 4.97
CA GLU A 127 -10.37 -9.30 4.20
C GLU A 127 -9.72 -7.93 3.89
N MET A 128 -8.71 -7.52 4.65
CA MET A 128 -7.86 -6.36 4.36
C MET A 128 -6.42 -6.65 4.79
N GLN A 129 -5.45 -6.25 3.98
CA GLN A 129 -4.06 -6.13 4.39
C GLN A 129 -3.45 -4.86 3.81
N LEU A 130 -3.12 -3.92 4.68
CA LEU A 130 -2.47 -2.67 4.32
C LEU A 130 -1.15 -2.51 5.06
N GLY A 131 -0.18 -1.87 4.42
CA GLY A 131 1.01 -1.31 5.04
C GLY A 131 0.96 0.21 4.97
N ILE A 132 1.44 0.88 6.02
CA ILE A 132 1.75 2.30 6.03
C ILE A 132 3.24 2.44 5.71
N TYR A 133 3.54 3.04 4.57
CA TYR A 133 4.90 3.18 4.05
C TYR A 133 5.37 4.63 4.20
N CYS A 134 6.63 4.80 4.59
CA CYS A 134 7.28 6.12 4.68
C CYS A 134 8.22 6.39 3.49
N TRP A 135 8.30 5.46 2.54
CA TRP A 135 9.10 5.59 1.32
C TRP A 135 8.40 4.84 0.18
N ALA A 136 8.76 5.19 -1.05
CA ALA A 136 8.38 4.48 -2.26
C ALA A 136 9.48 4.70 -3.31
N ILE A 137 9.57 3.81 -4.29
CA ILE A 137 10.20 4.09 -5.58
C ILE A 137 9.08 4.42 -6.54
N ILE A 138 9.18 5.57 -7.20
CA ILE A 138 8.18 6.04 -8.16
C ILE A 138 8.87 6.27 -9.48
N GLN A 139 8.32 5.64 -10.50
CA GLN A 139 8.81 5.75 -11.85
C GLN A 139 7.78 6.44 -12.72
N ASP A 140 8.14 7.61 -13.26
CA ASP A 140 7.34 8.37 -14.21
C ASP A 140 7.78 8.02 -15.64
N HIS A 141 6.94 7.28 -16.36
CA HIS A 141 7.23 6.87 -17.73
C HIS A 141 7.06 7.99 -18.76
N GLN A 142 6.31 9.05 -18.42
CA GLN A 142 6.13 10.19 -19.31
C GLN A 142 7.37 11.08 -19.30
N GLU A 143 7.84 11.45 -18.10
CA GLU A 143 9.03 12.30 -17.93
C GLU A 143 10.34 11.50 -17.93
N LYS A 144 10.26 10.17 -17.87
CA LYS A 144 11.40 9.23 -17.78
C LYS A 144 12.27 9.50 -16.57
N LEU A 145 11.63 9.71 -15.43
CA LEU A 145 12.26 9.99 -14.14
C LEU A 145 11.95 8.88 -13.15
N VAL A 146 12.88 8.60 -12.25
CA VAL A 146 12.66 7.69 -11.11
C VAL A 146 13.20 8.35 -9.85
N CYS A 147 12.44 8.26 -8.75
CA CYS A 147 12.88 8.72 -7.44
C CYS A 147 12.43 7.83 -6.29
#